data_AF-A0A0Q7NB30-F1
#
_entry.id   AF-A0A0Q7NB30-F1
#
_cell.length_a   1.000
_cell.length_b   1.000
_cell.length_c   1.000
_cell.angle_alpha   90.00
_cell.angle_beta   90.00
_cell.angle_gamma   90.00
#
_symmetry.space_group_name_H-M   'P 1'
#
loop_
_entity.id
_entity.type
_entity.pdbx_description
1 polymer ?
#
loop_
_entity_poly.entity_id
_entity_poly.type
_entity_poly.pdbx_seq_one_letter_code
_entity_poly.pdbx_strand_id
1 'polypeptide(L)'
;MTPNDDVFSQNPISQLSRFSHVDSPAALVSEGALREQSWCLIEVEDGWWDVFYYERGARTTKLGRAKTRLAALRLLGGRLLYTDILNRATG
;
A
#
# COMPACT_ATOMS: atom_id res chain seq x y z
N MET A 1 -12.15 -15.29 34.61
CA MET A 1 -11.58 -13.95 34.38
C MET A 1 -10.50 -14.09 33.33
N THR A 2 -10.79 -13.67 32.10
CA THR A 2 -9.78 -13.33 31.08
C THR A 2 -9.30 -11.89 31.34
N PRO A 3 -8.13 -11.50 30.81
CA PRO A 3 -8.15 -10.87 29.48
C PRO A 3 -7.16 -11.57 28.55
N ASN A 4 -7.66 -12.19 27.48
CA ASN A 4 -7.58 -11.62 26.13
C ASN A 4 -6.12 -11.46 25.69
N ASP A 5 -5.60 -12.56 25.16
CA ASP A 5 -4.53 -12.51 24.17
C ASP A 5 -4.93 -11.50 23.09
N ASP A 6 -4.17 -10.40 23.00
CA ASP A 6 -4.21 -9.43 21.92
C ASP A 6 -3.69 -10.11 20.63
N VAL A 7 -4.46 -11.06 20.09
CA VAL A 7 -4.07 -11.89 18.94
C VAL A 7 -3.92 -11.05 17.66
N PHE A 8 -4.46 -9.84 17.61
CA PHE A 8 -4.24 -8.93 16.49
C PHE A 8 -4.22 -7.49 16.98
N SER A 9 -3.04 -6.97 17.31
CA SER A 9 -2.81 -5.53 17.21
C SER A 9 -3.22 -5.12 15.78
N GLN A 10 -4.41 -4.53 15.64
CA GLN A 10 -4.90 -3.96 14.39
C GLN A 10 -4.13 -2.70 13.99
N ASN A 11 -2.96 -2.47 14.59
CA ASN A 11 -2.04 -1.45 14.14
C ASN A 11 -1.49 -1.91 12.78
N PRO A 12 -1.92 -1.28 11.69
CA PRO A 12 -1.53 -1.69 10.34
C PRO A 12 -0.03 -1.47 10.11
N ILE A 13 0.60 -0.56 10.86
CA ILE A 13 2.05 -0.36 10.85
C ILE A 13 2.76 -1.60 11.40
N SER A 14 2.25 -2.20 12.47
CA SER A 14 2.81 -3.44 13.07
C SER A 14 2.56 -4.68 12.21
N GLN A 15 1.49 -4.70 11.42
CA GLN A 15 1.26 -5.77 10.45
C GLN A 15 2.17 -5.62 9.23
N LEU A 16 2.42 -4.39 8.77
CA LEU A 16 3.35 -4.11 7.67
C LEU A 16 4.81 -4.38 8.07
N SER A 17 5.19 -4.14 9.34
CA SER A 17 6.56 -4.39 9.82
C SER A 17 6.91 -5.87 9.91
N ARG A 18 5.93 -6.79 9.96
CA ARG A 18 6.17 -8.24 9.86
C ARG A 18 6.56 -8.69 8.46
N PHE A 19 6.33 -7.87 7.44
CA PHE A 19 6.79 -8.09 6.07
C PHE A 19 8.17 -7.47 5.83
N SER A 20 9.01 -7.34 6.87
CA SER A 20 10.36 -6.74 6.84
C SER A 20 11.39 -7.43 5.94
N HIS A 21 10.98 -8.32 5.04
CA HIS A 21 11.77 -8.83 3.91
C HIS A 21 11.17 -8.48 2.55
N VAL A 22 10.19 -7.58 2.53
CA VAL A 22 9.90 -6.81 1.33
C VAL A 22 10.77 -5.58 1.46
N ASP A 23 11.95 -5.63 0.84
CA ASP A 23 12.65 -4.42 0.39
C ASP A 23 11.69 -3.72 -0.59
N SER A 24 10.65 -3.07 -0.08
CA SER A 24 9.98 -2.02 -0.83
C SER A 24 10.90 -0.84 -0.62
N PRO A 25 11.79 -0.52 -1.57
CA PRO A 25 12.66 0.64 -1.44
C PRO A 25 11.72 1.81 -1.15
N ALA A 26 12.05 2.66 -0.18
CA ALA A 26 11.30 3.91 0.03
C ALA A 26 11.19 4.76 -1.26
N ALA A 27 11.95 4.43 -2.31
CA ALA A 27 11.82 4.95 -3.66
C ALA A 27 10.55 4.51 -4.43
N LEU A 28 9.89 3.41 -4.06
CA LEU A 28 8.73 2.85 -4.76
C LEU A 28 7.38 3.43 -4.31
N VAL A 29 7.33 4.23 -3.25
CA VAL A 29 6.08 4.84 -2.77
C VAL A 29 6.23 6.36 -2.67
N SER A 30 5.26 7.08 -3.20
CA SER A 30 5.17 8.54 -3.14
C SER A 30 3.81 8.93 -2.57
N GLU A 31 3.80 9.69 -1.48
CA GLU A 31 2.58 10.18 -0.86
C GLU A 31 2.44 11.69 -1.10
N GLY A 32 1.27 12.15 -1.53
CA GLY A 32 0.97 13.56 -1.78
C GLY A 32 1.61 14.15 -3.03
N ALA A 33 2.48 13.41 -3.71
CA ALA A 33 3.15 13.84 -4.93
C ALA A 33 3.15 12.74 -5.99
N LEU A 34 3.02 13.16 -7.25
CA LEU A 34 3.24 12.28 -8.39
C LEU A 34 4.75 12.06 -8.55
N ARG A 35 5.18 10.80 -8.62
CA ARG A 35 6.59 10.45 -8.82
C ARG A 35 6.71 9.30 -9.81
N GLU A 36 7.63 9.46 -10.74
CA GLU A 36 7.93 8.48 -11.78
C GLU A 36 8.40 7.15 -11.18
N GLN A 37 7.98 6.04 -11.80
CA GLN A 37 8.30 4.66 -11.39
C GLN A 37 7.92 4.32 -9.95
N SER A 38 6.82 4.89 -9.44
CA SER A 38 6.40 4.70 -8.06
C SER A 38 4.88 4.50 -7.90
N TRP A 39 4.49 3.83 -6.82
CA TRP A 39 3.14 3.80 -6.31
C TRP A 39 2.82 5.14 -5.64
N CYS A 40 1.90 5.87 -6.24
CA CYS A 40 1.44 7.17 -5.74
C CYS A 40 0.19 6.98 -4.87
N LEU A 41 0.17 7.63 -3.72
CA LEU A 41 -1.03 7.88 -2.91
C LEU A 41 -1.30 9.38 -2.93
N ILE A 42 -2.32 9.80 -3.64
CA ILE A 42 -2.64 11.23 -3.80
C ILE A 42 -4.05 11.48 -3.29
N GLU A 43 -4.17 12.39 -2.32
CA GLU A 43 -5.46 12.96 -1.94
C GLU A 43 -5.95 13.87 -3.07
N VAL A 44 -7.19 13.67 -3.49
CA VAL A 44 -7.83 14.49 -4.52
C VAL A 44 -8.97 15.33 -3.92
N GLU A 45 -9.48 16.28 -4.71
CA GLU A 45 -10.38 17.35 -4.25
C GLU A 45 -11.66 16.88 -3.55
N ASP A 46 -12.14 15.67 -3.86
CA ASP A 46 -13.34 15.08 -3.24
C ASP A 46 -13.07 14.43 -1.87
N GLY A 47 -11.85 14.57 -1.33
CA GLY A 47 -11.42 14.01 -0.04
C GLY A 47 -11.10 12.51 -0.10
N TRP A 48 -11.06 11.91 -1.30
CA TRP A 48 -10.60 10.55 -1.49
C TRP A 48 -9.12 10.50 -1.82
N TRP A 49 -8.54 9.33 -1.59
CA TRP A 49 -7.17 8.99 -1.90
C TRP A 49 -7.15 8.05 -3.10
N ASP A 50 -6.46 8.48 -4.16
CA ASP A 50 -6.15 7.65 -5.31
C ASP A 50 -4.85 6.88 -5.07
N VAL A 51 -4.88 5.58 -5.38
CA VAL A 51 -3.75 4.65 -5.27
C VAL A 51 -3.49 4.03 -6.63
N PHE A 52 -2.33 4.34 -7.21
CA PHE A 52 -1.94 3.88 -8.55
C PHE A 52 -0.43 3.81 -8.71
N TYR A 53 0.03 2.99 -9.66
CA TYR A 53 1.43 3.04 -10.09
C TYR A 53 1.55 4.03 -11.25
N TYR A 54 2.60 4.85 -11.22
CA TYR A 54 2.90 5.85 -12.25
C TYR A 54 4.20 5.49 -12.97
N GLU A 55 4.10 5.29 -14.28
CA GLU A 55 5.24 4.99 -15.15
C GLU A 55 4.98 5.54 -16.56
N ARG A 56 6.03 6.09 -17.17
CA ARG A 56 6.07 6.60 -18.55
C ARG A 56 4.96 7.60 -18.82
N GLY A 57 4.70 8.49 -17.87
CA GLY A 57 3.66 9.50 -18.01
C GLY A 57 2.23 8.97 -17.79
N ALA A 58 2.05 7.68 -17.49
CA ALA A 58 0.75 7.03 -17.39
C ALA A 58 0.50 6.43 -15.99
N ARG A 59 -0.76 6.43 -15.58
CA ARG A 59 -1.23 5.79 -14.33
C ARG A 59 -1.80 4.41 -14.66
N THR A 60 -1.69 3.45 -13.74
CA THR A 60 -2.40 2.17 -13.87
C THR A 60 -3.90 2.39 -14.04
N THR A 61 -4.51 1.67 -14.98
CA THR A 61 -5.94 1.79 -15.32
C THR A 61 -6.88 1.36 -14.20
N LYS A 62 -6.50 0.36 -13.41
CA LYS A 62 -7.28 -0.10 -12.23
C LYS A 62 -6.89 0.67 -10.96
N LEU A 63 -7.22 1.96 -10.96
CA LEU A 63 -7.10 2.87 -9.80
C LEU A 63 -7.78 2.27 -8.56
N GLY A 64 -7.10 2.24 -7.43
CA GLY A 64 -7.74 2.02 -6.13
C GLY A 64 -8.14 3.37 -5.54
N ARG A 65 -9.37 3.54 -5.06
CA ARG A 65 -9.77 4.74 -4.30
C ARG A 65 -10.13 4.36 -2.87
N ALA A 66 -9.76 5.21 -1.92
CA ALA A 66 -10.09 5.04 -0.51
C ALA A 66 -10.51 6.37 0.14
N LYS A 67 -11.48 6.34 1.05
CA LYS A 67 -11.96 7.55 1.78
C LYS A 67 -10.97 8.10 2.81
N THR A 68 -10.00 7.30 3.23
CA THR A 68 -9.04 7.71 4.26
C THR A 68 -7.65 7.30 3.85
N ARG A 69 -6.66 8.09 4.29
CA ARG A 69 -5.23 7.77 4.14
C ARG A 69 -4.91 6.34 4.59
N LEU A 70 -5.47 5.92 5.72
CA LEU A 70 -5.24 4.58 6.25
C LEU A 70 -5.79 3.48 5.33
N ALA A 71 -6.98 3.67 4.77
CA ALA A 71 -7.54 2.72 3.81
C ALA A 71 -6.73 2.68 2.51
N ALA A 72 -6.19 3.82 2.06
CA ALA A 72 -5.28 3.88 0.91
C ALA A 72 -3.98 3.10 1.14
N LEU A 73 -3.36 3.27 2.31
CA LEU A 73 -2.18 2.50 2.71
C LEU A 73 -2.45 0.99 2.78
N ARG A 74 -3.62 0.58 3.31
CA ARG A 74 -4.04 -0.83 3.33
C ARG A 74 -4.26 -1.39 1.93
N LEU A 75 -4.88 -0.62 1.02
CA LEU A 75 -5.04 -1.01 -0.38
C LEU A 75 -3.69 -1.22 -1.07
N LEU A 76 -2.75 -0.28 -0.88
CA LEU A 76 -1.41 -0.42 -1.44
C LEU A 76 -0.67 -1.63 -0.85
N GLY A 77 -0.68 -1.78 0.48
CA GLY A 77 -0.07 -2.91 1.16
C GLY A 77 -0.57 -4.25 0.62
N GLY A 78 -1.89 -4.40 0.46
CA GLY A 78 -2.48 -5.61 -0.14
C GLY A 78 -1.97 -5.90 -1.57
N ARG A 79 -1.79 -4.87 -2.40
CA ARG A 79 -1.27 -5.03 -3.77
C ARG A 79 0.20 -5.44 -3.81
N LEU A 80 1.02 -4.82 -2.97
CA LEU A 80 2.45 -5.15 -2.87
C LEU A 80 2.64 -6.59 -2.37
N LEU A 81 1.87 -6.99 -1.34
CA LEU A 81 1.89 -8.35 -0.82
C LEU A 81 1.45 -9.39 -1.85
N TYR A 82 0.36 -9.13 -2.58
CA TYR A 82 -0.09 -10.03 -3.63
C TYR A 82 0.97 -10.22 -4.73
N THR A 83 1.64 -9.13 -5.11
CA THR A 83 2.71 -9.15 -6.12
C THR A 83 3.91 -9.97 -5.63
N ASP A 84 4.33 -9.78 -4.37
CA ASP A 84 5.41 -10.55 -3.76
C ASP A 84 5.08 -12.06 -3.69
N ILE A 85 3.85 -12.42 -3.30
CA ILE A 85 3.40 -13.83 -3.27
C ILE A 85 3.48 -14.46 -4.67
N LEU A 86 2.99 -13.77 -5.70
CA LEU A 86 3.03 -14.29 -7.07
C LEU A 86 4.46 -14.46 -7.59
N ASN A 87 5.34 -13.49 -7.31
CA ASN A 87 6.74 -13.54 -7.74
C ASN A 87 7.49 -14.69 -7.05
N ARG A 88 7.17 -15.01 -5.79
CA ARG A 88 7.76 -16.16 -5.08
C ARG A 88 7.21 -17.50 -5.53
N ALA A 89 5.96 -17.56 -6.00
CA ALA A 89 5.35 -18.80 -6.49
C ALA A 89 5.82 -19.21 -7.90
N THR A 90 6.51 -18.32 -8.61
CA THR A 90 6.97 -18.53 -10.00
C THR A 90 8.47 -18.76 -10.13
N GLY A 91 9.22 -18.69 -9.03
CA GLY A 91 10.65 -19.04 -8.95
C GLY A 91 10.86 -20.33 -8.17
#